data_AF-A0A7V9SW30-F1
#
_entry.id   AF-A0A7V9SW30-F1
#
_cell.length_a   1.000
_cell.length_b   1.000
_cell.length_c   1.000
_cell.angle_alpha   90.00
_cell.angle_beta   90.00
_cell.angle_gamma   90.00
#
_symmetry.space_group_name_H-M   'P 1'
#
loop_
_entity.id
_entity.type
_entity.pdbx_description
1 polymer ?
#
loop_
_entity_poly.entity_id
_entity_poly.type
_entity_poly.pdbx_seq_one_letter_code
_entity_poly.pdbx_strand_id
1 'polypeptide(L)'
;MGEPRAQHLSSAASLVRIGLAVFVAVWLFGPDALRAAVPVWLPFLVALGLELQFFLTARRAPPGSTRPDRRPQEIDRELYGYPKEPEDEDDVAEDDEPDWEPAEPRRRAWPVPGLLAGVGVIAALAALAWFVESRSGWSGLDAEKRAAAAERFSVEAARIVGRPVEIRCDESGKRVGFVQHTDGVAEVGGRLAYLTPDRCHELYRLAFDGSTSSGTARAIAVLAHEAWHLRGVRDESTTECYALQTGVELGKRLGLSEERARRLMRRALTENAGPGTSFEYRVGPACSAGGELDLNPETDEFP
;
A
#
# COMPACT_ATOMS: atom_id res chain seq x y z
N MET A 1 -4.78 -11.04 47.01
CA MET A 1 -4.44 -9.91 46.11
C MET A 1 -3.73 -10.49 44.90
N GLY A 2 -4.38 -10.54 43.73
CA GLY A 2 -3.73 -10.90 42.47
C GLY A 2 -4.47 -11.91 41.60
N GLU A 3 -5.42 -11.45 40.78
CA GLU A 3 -5.56 -11.98 39.41
C GLU A 3 -6.37 -11.02 38.51
N PRO A 4 -5.68 -10.27 37.61
CA PRO A 4 -6.29 -9.92 36.33
C PRO A 4 -5.25 -9.89 35.21
N ARG A 5 -4.88 -11.04 34.62
CA ARG A 5 -3.97 -11.05 33.44
C ARG A 5 -4.56 -11.69 32.19
N ALA A 6 -5.49 -12.63 32.31
CA ALA A 6 -6.02 -13.37 31.16
C ALA A 6 -7.02 -12.57 30.30
N GLN A 7 -7.86 -11.72 30.90
CA GLN A 7 -8.87 -10.95 30.14
C GLN A 7 -8.25 -9.82 29.29
N HIS A 8 -7.14 -9.21 29.72
CA HIS A 8 -6.51 -8.11 29.01
C HIS A 8 -5.84 -8.54 27.68
N LEU A 9 -5.32 -9.77 27.59
CA LEU A 9 -4.64 -10.26 26.38
C LEU A 9 -5.62 -10.55 25.22
N SER A 10 -6.83 -11.05 25.53
CA SER A 10 -7.89 -11.24 24.52
C SER A 10 -8.43 -9.92 23.97
N SER A 11 -8.48 -8.88 24.81
CA SER A 11 -8.88 -7.53 24.42
C SER A 11 -7.83 -6.87 23.52
N ALA A 12 -6.54 -6.97 23.87
CA ALA A 12 -5.45 -6.41 23.08
C ALA A 12 -5.35 -7.02 21.67
N ALA A 13 -5.47 -8.34 21.53
CA ALA A 13 -5.43 -8.99 20.22
C ALA A 13 -6.64 -8.62 19.34
N SER A 14 -7.82 -8.47 19.94
CA SER A 14 -9.02 -8.03 19.23
C SER A 14 -8.90 -6.57 18.78
N LEU A 15 -8.32 -5.71 19.61
CA LEU A 15 -8.01 -4.32 19.25
C LEU A 15 -7.00 -4.21 18.10
N VAL A 16 -5.97 -5.07 18.08
CA VAL A 16 -5.01 -5.12 16.97
C VAL A 16 -5.69 -5.56 15.67
N ARG A 17 -6.58 -6.56 15.72
CA ARG A 17 -7.34 -7.01 14.54
C ARG A 17 -8.29 -5.94 14.00
N ILE A 18 -9.02 -5.26 14.89
CA ILE A 18 -9.88 -4.13 14.52
C ILE A 18 -9.02 -3.01 13.92
N GLY A 19 -7.90 -2.69 14.55
CA GLY A 19 -6.94 -1.70 14.04
C GLY A 19 -6.42 -2.07 12.65
N LEU A 20 -6.09 -3.34 12.40
CA LEU A 20 -5.64 -3.82 11.09
C LEU A 20 -6.76 -3.75 10.04
N ALA A 21 -7.99 -4.13 10.40
CA ALA A 21 -9.13 -4.05 9.49
C ALA A 21 -9.46 -2.59 9.12
N VAL A 22 -9.44 -1.68 10.11
CA VAL A 22 -9.60 -0.24 9.89
C VAL A 22 -8.44 0.29 9.03
N PHE A 23 -7.21 -0.13 9.31
CA PHE A 23 -6.04 0.26 8.50
C PHE A 23 -6.19 -0.20 7.05
N VAL A 24 -6.57 -1.46 6.80
CA VAL A 24 -6.79 -1.97 5.44
C VAL A 24 -7.92 -1.21 4.75
N ALA A 25 -9.02 -0.92 5.43
CA ALA A 25 -10.09 -0.10 4.87
C ALA A 25 -9.63 1.32 4.52
N VAL A 26 -8.90 1.98 5.43
CA VAL A 26 -8.31 3.31 5.19
C VAL A 26 -7.24 3.25 4.10
N TRP A 27 -6.49 2.17 3.99
CA TRP A 27 -5.51 1.99 2.93
C TRP A 27 -6.20 1.79 1.56
N LEU A 28 -7.32 1.06 1.52
CA LEU A 28 -8.09 0.79 0.30
C LEU A 28 -8.84 2.02 -0.22
N PHE A 29 -9.46 2.77 0.69
CA PHE A 29 -10.36 3.88 0.38
C PHE A 29 -9.74 5.26 0.65
N GLY A 30 -8.53 5.29 1.19
CA GLY A 30 -7.82 6.52 1.54
C GLY A 30 -6.94 7.07 0.44
N PRO A 31 -6.10 8.07 0.76
CA PRO A 31 -5.32 8.80 -0.22
C PRO A 31 -4.24 7.93 -0.87
N ASP A 32 -3.96 8.18 -2.16
CA ASP A 32 -3.01 7.41 -2.98
C ASP A 32 -1.60 7.33 -2.36
N ALA A 33 -1.20 8.34 -1.59
CA ALA A 33 0.06 8.35 -0.85
C ALA A 33 0.20 7.18 0.14
N LEU A 34 -0.90 6.72 0.74
CA LEU A 34 -0.93 5.59 1.66
C LEU A 34 -0.72 4.25 0.93
N ARG A 35 -1.26 4.14 -0.29
CA ARG A 35 -1.11 2.98 -1.17
C ARG A 35 0.29 2.89 -1.76
N ALA A 36 0.91 4.03 -2.05
CA ALA A 36 2.30 4.09 -2.52
C ALA A 36 3.32 3.73 -1.42
N ALA A 37 3.05 4.08 -0.15
CA ALA A 37 3.98 3.88 0.95
C ALA A 37 3.97 2.46 1.55
N VAL A 38 2.82 1.79 1.52
CA VAL A 38 2.66 0.45 2.12
C VAL A 38 2.31 -0.56 1.04
N PRO A 39 3.22 -1.50 0.70
CA PRO A 39 2.96 -2.52 -0.30
C PRO A 39 1.75 -3.36 0.08
N VAL A 40 0.92 -3.71 -0.92
CA VAL A 40 -0.32 -4.46 -0.71
C VAL A 40 -0.10 -5.74 0.10
N TRP A 41 1.04 -6.41 -0.03
CA TRP A 41 1.34 -7.66 0.69
C TRP A 41 1.62 -7.48 2.18
N LEU A 42 2.05 -6.29 2.63
CA LEU A 42 2.54 -6.07 3.99
C LEU A 42 1.43 -6.16 5.05
N PRO A 43 0.24 -5.56 4.87
CA PRO A 43 -0.90 -5.76 5.76
C PRO A 43 -1.35 -7.22 5.84
N PHE A 44 -1.28 -7.96 4.73
CA PHE A 44 -1.65 -9.38 4.71
C PHE A 44 -0.62 -10.27 5.41
N LEU A 45 0.68 -9.95 5.33
CA LEU A 45 1.71 -10.64 6.11
C LEU A 45 1.56 -10.39 7.62
N VAL A 46 1.21 -9.17 8.02
CA VAL A 46 0.90 -8.84 9.43
C VAL A 46 -0.33 -9.62 9.90
N ALA A 47 -1.39 -9.66 9.09
CA ALA A 47 -2.59 -10.45 9.39
C ALA A 47 -2.26 -11.94 9.55
N LEU A 48 -1.49 -12.50 8.60
CA LEU A 48 -1.08 -13.90 8.62
C LEU A 48 -0.20 -14.21 9.85
N GLY A 49 0.71 -13.31 10.21
CA GLY A 49 1.56 -13.44 11.39
C GLY A 49 0.74 -13.51 12.69
N LEU A 50 -0.30 -12.68 12.81
CA LEU A 50 -1.21 -12.70 13.97
C LEU A 50 -1.98 -14.02 14.07
N GLU A 51 -2.48 -14.55 12.95
CA GLU A 51 -3.18 -15.83 12.93
C GLU A 51 -2.25 -17.01 13.23
N LEU A 52 -1.02 -17.00 12.70
CA LEU A 52 0.02 -17.98 13.02
C LEU A 52 0.42 -17.93 14.50
N GLN A 53 0.57 -16.73 15.07
CA GLN A 53 0.87 -16.58 16.49
C GLN A 53 -0.22 -17.19 17.36
N PHE A 54 -1.50 -16.93 17.06
CA PHE A 54 -2.65 -17.49 17.77
C PHE A 54 -2.70 -19.02 17.69
N PHE A 55 -2.43 -19.57 16.50
CA PHE A 55 -2.40 -21.01 16.29
C PHE A 55 -1.25 -21.70 17.04
N LEU A 56 -0.06 -21.09 17.03
CA LEU A 56 1.11 -21.63 17.71
C LEU A 56 1.00 -21.54 19.24
N THR A 57 0.42 -20.46 19.78
CA THR A 57 0.14 -20.37 21.23
C THR A 57 -0.94 -21.37 21.66
N ALA A 58 -1.99 -21.56 20.86
CA ALA A 58 -3.01 -22.58 21.12
C ALA A 58 -2.44 -24.01 21.08
N ARG A 59 -1.43 -24.30 20.23
CA ARG A 59 -0.74 -25.60 20.20
C ARG A 59 0.22 -25.82 21.37
N ARG A 60 0.83 -24.75 21.89
CA ARG A 60 1.78 -24.81 23.02
C ARG A 60 1.11 -24.79 24.40
N ALA A 61 -0.20 -24.58 24.45
CA ALA A 61 -0.94 -24.63 25.71
C ALA A 61 -0.85 -26.05 26.33
N PRO A 62 -0.29 -26.19 27.55
CA PRO A 62 -0.18 -27.48 28.20
C PRO A 62 -1.57 -28.10 28.42
N PRO A 63 -1.73 -29.43 28.29
CA PRO A 63 -2.98 -30.08 28.60
C PRO A 63 -3.25 -29.96 30.10
N GLY A 64 -4.06 -28.99 30.52
CA GLY A 64 -4.44 -28.86 31.93
C GLY A 64 -5.03 -27.52 32.37
N SER A 65 -4.78 -26.42 31.68
CA SER A 65 -5.20 -25.09 32.17
C SER A 65 -6.63 -24.72 31.76
N THR A 66 -7.61 -25.52 32.13
CA THR A 66 -9.01 -25.08 32.36
C THR A 66 -9.82 -26.20 33.01
N ARG A 67 -9.48 -26.51 34.26
CA ARG A 67 -10.54 -26.68 35.24
C ARG A 67 -10.37 -25.54 36.25
N PRO A 68 -11.38 -24.71 36.55
CA PRO A 68 -11.42 -24.14 37.88
C PRO A 68 -11.35 -25.33 38.83
N ASP A 69 -10.34 -25.35 39.68
CA ASP A 69 -10.19 -26.37 40.70
C ASP A 69 -11.54 -26.46 41.42
N ARG A 70 -12.18 -27.64 41.40
CA ARG A 70 -13.43 -27.88 42.13
C ARG A 70 -13.15 -28.17 43.60
N ARG A 71 -11.95 -27.89 44.07
CA ARG A 71 -11.68 -27.81 45.50
C ARG A 71 -12.35 -26.56 46.07
N PRO A 72 -12.90 -26.65 47.30
CA PRO A 72 -13.38 -25.46 48.02
C PRO A 72 -12.30 -24.38 48.01
N GLN A 73 -12.67 -23.13 47.71
CA GLN A 73 -11.70 -22.04 47.74
C GLN A 73 -11.18 -21.86 49.16
N GLU A 74 -10.00 -21.26 49.32
CA GLU A 74 -9.40 -21.03 50.63
C GLU A 74 -10.32 -20.23 51.56
N ILE A 75 -11.10 -19.31 50.98
CA ILE A 75 -12.17 -18.56 51.66
C ILE A 75 -13.31 -19.48 52.16
N ASP A 76 -13.67 -20.51 51.41
CA ASP A 76 -14.72 -21.46 51.82
C ASP A 76 -14.21 -22.38 52.95
N ARG A 77 -12.91 -22.68 52.96
CA ARG A 77 -12.27 -23.45 54.04
C ARG A 77 -12.20 -22.67 55.34
N GLU A 78 -11.90 -21.38 55.26
CA GLU A 78 -11.88 -20.48 56.42
C GLU A 78 -13.28 -20.18 56.96
N LEU A 79 -14.29 -20.05 56.08
CA LEU A 79 -15.65 -19.67 56.48
C LEU A 79 -16.49 -20.85 56.98
N TYR A 80 -16.33 -22.05 56.41
CA TYR A 80 -17.18 -23.21 56.73
C TYR A 80 -16.50 -24.28 57.58
N GLY A 81 -15.21 -24.13 57.90
CA GLY A 81 -14.50 -25.00 58.84
C GLY A 81 -14.53 -26.47 58.44
N TYR A 82 -13.73 -26.84 57.43
CA TYR A 82 -13.54 -28.25 57.11
C TYR A 82 -12.71 -28.92 58.22
N PRO A 83 -13.11 -30.12 58.69
CA PRO A 83 -12.36 -30.82 59.72
C PRO A 83 -10.94 -31.09 59.21
N LYS A 84 -9.94 -30.79 60.03
CA LYS A 84 -8.57 -31.28 59.80
C LYS A 84 -8.63 -32.79 59.83
N GLU A 85 -8.05 -33.43 58.82
CA GLU A 85 -7.85 -34.88 58.82
C GLU A 85 -7.19 -35.26 60.15
N PRO A 86 -7.75 -36.22 60.90
CA PRO A 86 -7.13 -36.66 62.13
C PRO A 86 -5.79 -37.32 61.79
N GLU A 87 -4.74 -36.82 62.44
CA GLU A 87 -3.48 -37.54 62.59
C GLU A 87 -3.76 -38.72 63.52
N ASP A 88 -3.36 -39.90 63.06
CA ASP A 88 -3.18 -41.17 63.78
C ASP A 88 -4.34 -42.19 63.81
N GLU A 89 -4.07 -43.28 63.09
CA GLU A 89 -4.26 -44.73 63.33
C GLU A 89 -5.55 -45.29 63.98
N ASP A 90 -6.03 -46.37 63.34
CA ASP A 90 -6.97 -47.41 63.78
C ASP A 90 -8.49 -47.11 63.72
N ASP A 91 -9.10 -47.39 62.56
CA ASP A 91 -10.20 -48.37 62.41
C ASP A 91 -10.76 -48.31 60.97
N VAL A 92 -10.50 -49.37 60.19
CA VAL A 92 -11.02 -49.54 58.83
C VAL A 92 -12.47 -50.02 58.92
N ALA A 93 -13.41 -49.12 58.65
CA ALA A 93 -14.72 -49.48 58.13
C ALA A 93 -14.75 -49.06 56.65
N GLU A 94 -14.49 -50.03 55.77
CA GLU A 94 -14.86 -49.96 54.36
C GLU A 94 -16.37 -49.74 54.29
N ASP A 95 -16.81 -48.60 53.73
CA ASP A 95 -18.00 -48.56 52.88
C ASP A 95 -18.12 -47.19 52.16
N ASP A 96 -18.26 -47.31 50.83
CA ASP A 96 -18.70 -46.33 49.84
C ASP A 96 -17.79 -45.12 49.51
N GLU A 97 -16.62 -45.40 48.93
CA GLU A 97 -16.06 -44.46 47.94
C GLU A 97 -17.00 -44.40 46.73
N PRO A 98 -17.51 -43.21 46.33
CA PRO A 98 -18.32 -43.11 45.13
C PRO A 98 -17.47 -43.43 43.90
N ASP A 99 -17.84 -44.52 43.21
CA ASP A 99 -17.26 -45.00 41.96
C ASP A 99 -17.22 -43.86 40.93
N TRP A 100 -16.02 -43.28 40.78
CA TRP A 100 -15.80 -42.16 39.88
C TRP A 100 -15.57 -42.71 38.48
N GLU A 101 -16.64 -42.78 37.68
CA GLU A 101 -16.49 -43.08 36.25
C GLU A 101 -15.65 -41.96 35.58
N PRO A 102 -14.51 -42.29 34.94
CA PRO A 102 -13.76 -41.30 34.19
C PRO A 102 -14.59 -40.81 33.02
N ALA A 103 -15.03 -39.55 33.11
CA ALA A 103 -15.73 -38.87 32.03
C ALA A 103 -14.96 -39.04 30.71
N GLU A 104 -15.63 -39.57 29.68
CA GLU A 104 -15.02 -39.79 28.37
C GLU A 104 -14.26 -38.53 27.90
N PRO A 105 -13.05 -38.68 27.34
CA PRO A 105 -12.28 -37.54 26.86
C PRO A 105 -13.06 -36.86 25.74
N ARG A 106 -13.77 -35.77 26.06
CA ARG A 106 -14.40 -34.90 25.06
C ARG A 106 -13.32 -34.51 24.07
N ARG A 107 -13.48 -35.00 22.83
CA ARG A 107 -12.54 -34.79 21.72
C ARG A 107 -12.14 -33.32 21.72
N ARG A 108 -10.86 -33.07 22.03
CA ARG A 108 -10.24 -31.74 22.08
C ARG A 108 -10.52 -31.08 20.74
N ALA A 109 -11.48 -30.15 20.69
CA ALA A 109 -11.83 -29.46 19.45
C ALA A 109 -10.56 -28.75 18.97
N TRP A 110 -9.98 -29.26 17.89
CA TRP A 110 -8.77 -28.71 17.29
C TRP A 110 -9.03 -27.22 16.98
N PRO A 111 -8.09 -26.29 17.21
CA PRO A 111 -8.29 -24.85 16.98
C PRO A 111 -8.36 -24.47 15.48
N VAL A 112 -8.51 -25.47 14.62
CA VAL A 112 -8.58 -25.37 13.16
C VAL A 112 -9.73 -24.46 12.70
N PRO A 113 -10.96 -24.47 13.29
CA PRO A 113 -12.04 -23.59 12.84
C PRO A 113 -11.71 -22.10 12.96
N GLY A 114 -10.98 -21.71 14.02
CA GLY A 114 -10.57 -20.32 14.25
C GLY A 114 -9.53 -19.84 13.24
N LEU A 115 -8.50 -20.66 12.97
CA LEU A 115 -7.49 -20.37 11.95
C LEU A 115 -8.12 -20.29 10.55
N LEU A 116 -9.02 -21.21 10.21
CA LEU A 116 -9.69 -21.21 8.90
C LEU A 116 -10.57 -19.98 8.72
N ALA A 117 -11.27 -19.53 9.77
CA ALA A 117 -12.04 -18.29 9.73
C ALA A 117 -11.14 -17.06 9.52
N GLY A 118 -10.02 -16.96 10.24
CA GLY A 118 -9.05 -15.86 10.09
C GLY A 118 -8.43 -15.82 8.70
N VAL A 119 -7.94 -16.96 8.20
CA VAL A 119 -7.41 -17.09 6.83
C VAL A 119 -8.48 -16.77 5.78
N GLY A 120 -9.73 -17.20 6.02
CA GLY A 120 -10.86 -16.88 5.13
C GLY A 120 -11.13 -15.38 5.02
N VAL A 121 -11.09 -14.64 6.12
CA VAL A 121 -11.25 -13.17 6.13
C VAL A 121 -10.08 -12.49 5.41
N ILE A 122 -8.84 -12.91 5.68
CA ILE A 122 -7.65 -12.37 5.00
C ILE A 122 -7.74 -12.60 3.49
N ALA A 123 -8.09 -13.81 3.07
CA ALA A 123 -8.25 -14.15 1.67
C ALA A 123 -9.39 -13.35 1.02
N ALA A 124 -10.50 -13.15 1.71
CA ALA A 124 -11.62 -12.33 1.21
C ALA A 124 -11.22 -10.86 1.05
N LEU A 125 -10.49 -10.28 2.01
CA LEU A 125 -9.99 -8.91 1.93
C LEU A 125 -8.93 -8.76 0.83
N ALA A 126 -8.03 -9.73 0.68
CA ALA A 126 -7.04 -9.74 -0.40
C ALA A 126 -7.71 -9.85 -1.78
N ALA A 127 -8.72 -10.71 -1.92
CA ALA A 127 -9.50 -10.84 -3.13
C ALA A 127 -10.28 -9.55 -3.45
N LEU A 128 -10.86 -8.90 -2.44
CA LEU A 128 -11.56 -7.63 -2.61
C LEU A 128 -10.60 -6.51 -3.02
N ALA A 129 -9.42 -6.42 -2.39
CA ALA A 129 -8.39 -5.45 -2.74
C ALA A 129 -7.89 -5.66 -4.17
N TRP A 130 -7.55 -6.89 -4.52
CA TRP A 130 -7.16 -7.24 -5.88
C TRP A 130 -8.28 -6.96 -6.89
N PHE A 131 -9.54 -7.21 -6.55
CA PHE A 131 -10.68 -6.92 -7.42
C PHE A 131 -10.88 -5.41 -7.64
N VAL A 132 -10.77 -4.59 -6.59
CA VAL A 132 -10.88 -3.13 -6.72
C VAL A 132 -9.70 -2.56 -7.51
N GLU A 133 -8.48 -2.99 -7.19
CA GLU A 133 -7.26 -2.52 -7.87
C GLU A 133 -7.23 -2.96 -9.33
N SER A 134 -7.58 -4.22 -9.64
CA SER A 134 -7.64 -4.70 -11.03
C SER A 134 -8.71 -4.00 -11.88
N ARG A 135 -9.71 -3.38 -11.25
CA ARG A 135 -10.79 -2.66 -11.93
C ARG A 135 -10.70 -1.13 -11.81
N SER A 136 -9.70 -0.62 -11.11
CA SER A 136 -9.44 0.82 -11.00
C SER A 136 -8.08 1.14 -11.58
N GLY A 137 -7.84 2.41 -11.89
CA GLY A 137 -6.57 2.82 -12.50
C GLY A 137 -6.37 2.28 -13.91
N TRP A 138 -5.10 2.19 -14.32
CA TRP A 138 -4.70 1.79 -15.67
C TRP A 138 -5.19 0.38 -16.05
N SER A 139 -5.07 -0.59 -15.14
CA SER A 139 -5.49 -1.98 -15.37
C SER A 139 -7.01 -2.15 -15.53
N GLY A 140 -7.80 -1.20 -15.01
CA GLY A 140 -9.24 -1.18 -15.18
C GLY A 140 -9.69 -0.82 -16.61
N LEU A 141 -8.79 -0.26 -17.43
CA LEU A 141 -9.07 0.07 -18.83
C LEU A 141 -8.95 -1.18 -19.72
N ASP A 142 -9.88 -1.30 -20.66
CA ASP A 142 -9.78 -2.31 -21.71
C ASP A 142 -8.50 -2.10 -22.57
N ALA A 143 -8.09 -3.16 -23.27
CA ALA A 143 -6.83 -3.15 -24.02
C ALA A 143 -6.83 -2.12 -25.16
N GLU A 144 -7.99 -1.84 -25.75
CA GLU A 144 -8.14 -0.89 -26.86
C GLU A 144 -7.90 0.55 -26.37
N LYS A 145 -8.51 0.94 -25.24
CA LYS A 145 -8.28 2.24 -24.61
C LYS A 145 -6.83 2.43 -24.19
N ARG A 146 -6.20 1.40 -23.61
CA ARG A 146 -4.79 1.46 -23.23
C ARG A 146 -3.88 1.65 -24.45
N ALA A 147 -4.16 0.94 -25.54
CA ALA A 147 -3.41 1.08 -26.79
C ALA A 147 -3.59 2.49 -27.40
N ALA A 148 -4.82 2.98 -27.49
CA ALA A 148 -5.12 4.32 -28.00
C ALA A 148 -4.45 5.43 -27.16
N ALA A 149 -4.42 5.26 -25.85
CA ALA A 149 -3.75 6.18 -24.94
C ALA A 149 -2.23 6.17 -25.11
N ALA A 150 -1.61 4.98 -25.14
CA ALA A 150 -0.18 4.85 -25.38
C ALA A 150 0.24 5.43 -26.75
N GLU A 151 -0.57 5.23 -27.79
CA GLU A 151 -0.37 5.85 -29.10
C GLU A 151 -0.46 7.38 -29.01
N ARG A 152 -1.48 7.92 -28.34
CA ARG A 152 -1.62 9.37 -28.13
C ARG A 152 -0.39 9.95 -27.42
N PHE A 153 0.09 9.31 -26.37
CA PHE A 153 1.28 9.77 -25.65
C PHE A 153 2.55 9.69 -26.50
N SER A 154 2.69 8.62 -27.29
CA SER A 154 3.79 8.45 -28.24
C SER A 154 3.83 9.54 -29.30
N VAL A 155 2.66 9.92 -29.84
CA VAL A 155 2.53 11.02 -30.81
C VAL A 155 2.95 12.35 -30.19
N GLU A 156 2.48 12.66 -28.98
CA GLU A 156 2.83 13.92 -28.33
C GLU A 156 4.31 13.98 -27.91
N ALA A 157 4.87 12.87 -27.40
CA ALA A 157 6.30 12.76 -27.13
C ALA A 157 7.12 12.94 -28.41
N ALA A 158 6.70 12.34 -29.53
CA ALA A 158 7.39 12.48 -30.82
C ALA A 158 7.47 13.94 -31.30
N ARG A 159 6.52 14.80 -30.92
CA ARG A 159 6.58 16.24 -31.22
C ARG A 159 7.67 16.96 -30.42
N ILE A 160 7.89 16.58 -29.16
CA ILE A 160 8.99 17.10 -28.32
C ILE A 160 10.33 16.57 -28.85
N VAL A 161 10.40 15.28 -29.17
CA VAL A 161 11.64 14.64 -29.66
C VAL A 161 11.99 15.08 -31.08
N GLY A 162 11.00 15.42 -31.92
CA GLY A 162 11.17 15.75 -33.34
C GLY A 162 11.34 14.53 -34.25
N ARG A 163 11.04 13.32 -33.76
CA ARG A 163 11.10 12.06 -34.50
C ARG A 163 10.20 11.00 -33.84
N PRO A 164 9.81 9.93 -34.57
CA PRO A 164 8.96 8.89 -33.99
C PRO A 164 9.63 8.18 -32.82
N VAL A 165 8.89 8.06 -31.73
CA VAL A 165 9.25 7.35 -30.48
C VAL A 165 8.02 6.61 -29.95
N GLU A 166 8.24 5.74 -28.97
CA GLU A 166 7.22 4.93 -28.34
C GLU A 166 7.20 5.17 -26.83
N ILE A 167 6.01 5.41 -26.29
CA ILE A 167 5.73 5.50 -24.87
C ILE A 167 4.92 4.27 -24.47
N ARG A 168 5.40 3.52 -23.47
CA ARG A 168 4.72 2.35 -22.92
C ARG A 168 4.40 2.53 -21.45
N CYS A 169 3.35 1.89 -21.00
CA CYS A 169 2.97 1.82 -19.60
C CYS A 169 3.46 0.49 -19.02
N ASP A 170 4.29 0.53 -17.98
CA ASP A 170 4.91 -0.68 -17.43
C ASP A 170 3.95 -1.42 -16.48
N GLU A 171 3.03 -2.17 -17.07
CA GLU A 171 2.09 -3.03 -16.34
C GLU A 171 2.78 -4.14 -15.54
N SER A 172 4.03 -4.47 -15.87
CA SER A 172 4.79 -5.51 -15.18
C SER A 172 5.52 -5.00 -13.94
N GLY A 173 5.68 -3.68 -13.80
CA GLY A 173 6.48 -3.04 -12.75
C GLY A 173 7.98 -3.43 -12.77
N LYS A 174 8.49 -3.91 -13.91
CA LYS A 174 9.88 -4.39 -14.06
C LYS A 174 10.83 -3.34 -14.60
N ARG A 175 10.32 -2.22 -15.09
CA ARG A 175 11.06 -1.12 -15.71
C ARG A 175 11.03 0.12 -14.83
N VAL A 176 9.88 0.46 -14.27
CA VAL A 176 9.65 1.65 -13.45
C VAL A 176 8.90 1.29 -12.17
N GLY A 177 8.85 2.21 -11.20
CA GLY A 177 8.22 1.96 -9.90
C GLY A 177 9.16 1.29 -8.89
N PHE A 178 8.64 0.35 -8.09
CA PHE A 178 9.21 -0.14 -6.80
C PHE A 178 10.72 -0.46 -6.77
N VAL A 179 11.33 -0.80 -7.91
CA VAL A 179 12.77 -1.12 -8.00
C VAL A 179 13.64 0.10 -8.33
N GLN A 180 13.10 1.11 -9.02
CA GLN A 180 13.86 2.30 -9.44
C GLN A 180 13.39 3.62 -8.80
N HIS A 181 12.26 3.63 -8.07
CA HIS A 181 11.65 4.83 -7.46
C HIS A 181 11.39 5.99 -8.44
N THR A 182 11.38 5.74 -9.75
CA THR A 182 11.07 6.72 -10.79
C THR A 182 9.67 6.49 -11.35
N ASP A 183 9.04 7.58 -11.80
CA ASP A 183 7.72 7.56 -12.44
C ASP A 183 7.81 7.28 -13.95
N GLY A 184 9.03 7.36 -14.50
CA GLY A 184 9.37 7.06 -15.87
C GLY A 184 10.82 6.61 -16.01
N VAL A 185 11.14 6.04 -17.17
CA VAL A 185 12.51 5.79 -17.60
C VAL A 185 12.57 5.81 -19.12
N ALA A 186 13.58 6.48 -19.66
CA ALA A 186 13.85 6.55 -21.09
C ALA A 186 15.30 6.17 -21.40
N GLU A 187 15.50 5.52 -22.54
CA GLU A 187 16.84 5.40 -23.11
C GLU A 187 17.24 6.76 -23.71
N VAL A 188 18.34 7.35 -23.21
CA VAL A 188 18.76 8.66 -23.68
C VAL A 188 19.18 8.62 -25.16
N GLY A 189 18.50 9.41 -26.00
CA GLY A 189 18.66 9.37 -27.45
C GLY A 189 18.04 8.12 -28.10
N GLY A 190 17.41 7.25 -27.34
CA GLY A 190 16.75 6.04 -27.80
C GLY A 190 15.40 6.31 -28.47
N ARG A 191 14.53 5.30 -28.48
CA ARG A 191 13.19 5.39 -29.10
C ARG A 191 12.05 4.97 -28.19
N LEU A 192 12.36 4.51 -26.98
CA LEU A 192 11.39 3.89 -26.09
C LEU A 192 11.53 4.46 -24.68
N ALA A 193 10.41 4.90 -24.13
CA ALA A 193 10.29 5.22 -22.72
C ALA A 193 9.15 4.45 -22.08
N TYR A 194 9.31 4.15 -20.79
CA TYR A 194 8.29 3.54 -19.95
C TYR A 194 7.82 4.51 -18.90
N LEU A 195 6.52 4.55 -18.64
CA LEU A 195 5.89 5.28 -17.55
C LEU A 195 5.21 4.31 -16.58
N THR A 196 5.06 4.71 -15.32
CA THR A 196 4.29 3.90 -14.37
C THR A 196 2.82 3.87 -14.77
N PRO A 197 2.09 2.78 -14.45
CA PRO A 197 0.65 2.68 -14.71
C PRO A 197 -0.14 3.87 -14.18
N ASP A 198 0.22 4.39 -13.00
CA ASP A 198 -0.45 5.55 -12.40
C ASP A 198 -0.31 6.81 -13.25
N ARG A 199 0.89 7.11 -13.78
CA ARG A 199 1.07 8.27 -14.68
C ARG A 199 0.33 8.11 -15.98
N CYS A 200 0.35 6.91 -16.55
CA CYS A 200 -0.41 6.60 -17.75
C CYS A 200 -1.92 6.79 -17.54
N HIS A 201 -2.45 6.36 -16.39
CA HIS A 201 -3.86 6.55 -16.07
C HIS A 201 -4.23 8.03 -15.87
N GLU A 202 -3.37 8.80 -15.19
CA GLU A 202 -3.58 10.25 -15.04
C GLU A 202 -3.56 10.99 -16.38
N LEU A 203 -2.65 10.63 -17.28
CA LEU A 203 -2.62 11.17 -18.64
C LEU A 203 -3.85 10.74 -19.45
N TYR A 204 -4.31 9.50 -19.30
CA TYR A 204 -5.52 9.01 -19.95
C TYR A 204 -6.75 9.82 -19.50
N ARG A 205 -6.92 9.95 -18.19
CA ARG A 205 -8.01 10.71 -17.58
C ARG A 205 -8.05 12.15 -18.05
N LEU A 206 -6.88 12.76 -18.25
CA LEU A 206 -6.77 14.09 -18.82
C LEU A 206 -7.18 14.09 -20.31
N ALA A 207 -6.53 13.25 -21.12
CA ALA A 207 -6.62 13.31 -22.58
C ALA A 207 -7.94 12.76 -23.16
N PHE A 208 -8.58 11.82 -22.47
CA PHE A 208 -9.77 11.13 -22.97
C PHE A 208 -11.01 11.47 -22.16
N ASP A 209 -10.90 11.62 -20.84
CA ASP A 209 -12.04 11.93 -19.97
C ASP A 209 -12.17 13.42 -19.63
N GLY A 210 -11.16 14.25 -19.97
CA GLY A 210 -11.13 15.68 -19.65
C GLY A 210 -11.05 15.98 -18.15
N SER A 211 -10.65 15.00 -17.33
CA SER A 211 -10.61 15.12 -15.88
C SER A 211 -9.21 15.40 -15.36
N THR A 212 -9.10 16.17 -14.29
CA THR A 212 -7.82 16.50 -13.65
C THR A 212 -7.83 16.07 -12.19
N SER A 213 -6.65 15.75 -11.66
CA SER A 213 -6.41 15.38 -10.27
C SER A 213 -5.20 16.15 -9.72
N SER A 214 -4.83 15.87 -8.47
CA SER A 214 -3.56 16.34 -7.89
C SER A 214 -2.33 15.79 -8.63
N GLY A 215 -2.43 14.63 -9.28
CA GLY A 215 -1.34 13.96 -10.00
C GLY A 215 -1.13 14.44 -11.43
N THR A 216 -2.08 15.20 -12.01
CA THR A 216 -2.05 15.61 -13.43
C THR A 216 -0.79 16.41 -13.79
N ALA A 217 -0.36 17.35 -12.94
CA ALA A 217 0.87 18.13 -13.20
C ALA A 217 2.08 17.22 -13.34
N ARG A 218 2.25 16.31 -12.38
CA ARG A 218 3.37 15.36 -12.36
C ARG A 218 3.33 14.41 -13.55
N ALA A 219 2.14 13.95 -13.95
CA ALA A 219 2.02 13.04 -15.10
C ALA A 219 2.42 13.72 -16.43
N ILE A 220 2.03 14.99 -16.62
CA ILE A 220 2.45 15.80 -17.78
C ILE A 220 3.97 16.03 -17.75
N ALA A 221 4.50 16.46 -16.59
CA ALA A 221 5.92 16.75 -16.43
C ALA A 221 6.78 15.50 -16.70
N VAL A 222 6.41 14.34 -16.15
CA VAL A 222 7.12 13.07 -16.39
C VAL A 222 7.08 12.67 -17.87
N LEU A 223 5.93 12.77 -18.56
CA LEU A 223 5.90 12.46 -20.01
C LEU A 223 6.82 13.39 -20.81
N ALA A 224 6.84 14.69 -20.48
CA ALA A 224 7.73 15.65 -21.13
C ALA A 224 9.21 15.36 -20.79
N HIS A 225 9.50 15.01 -19.54
CA HIS A 225 10.83 14.65 -19.03
C HIS A 225 11.41 13.46 -19.80
N GLU A 226 10.67 12.36 -19.86
CA GLU A 226 11.11 11.19 -20.62
C GLU A 226 11.27 11.50 -22.11
N ALA A 227 10.45 12.38 -22.67
CA ALA A 227 10.61 12.82 -24.05
C ALA A 227 11.91 13.62 -24.27
N TRP A 228 12.36 14.42 -23.30
CA TRP A 228 13.66 15.11 -23.39
C TRP A 228 14.86 14.18 -23.29
N HIS A 229 14.76 13.12 -22.48
CA HIS A 229 15.73 12.04 -22.53
C HIS A 229 15.76 11.35 -23.89
N LEU A 230 14.60 11.00 -24.47
CA LEU A 230 14.53 10.46 -25.82
C LEU A 230 15.13 11.42 -26.88
N ARG A 231 15.03 12.73 -26.67
CA ARG A 231 15.67 13.76 -27.51
C ARG A 231 17.20 13.77 -27.39
N GLY A 232 17.76 13.18 -26.34
CA GLY A 232 19.20 13.00 -26.14
C GLY A 232 19.78 13.79 -24.97
N VAL A 233 18.95 14.48 -24.18
CA VAL A 233 19.42 15.20 -22.99
C VAL A 233 19.66 14.19 -21.86
N ARG A 234 20.87 14.21 -21.29
CA ARG A 234 21.30 13.26 -20.24
C ARG A 234 21.23 13.83 -18.83
N ASP A 235 21.34 15.14 -18.71
CA ASP A 235 21.40 15.81 -17.42
C ASP A 235 19.98 15.96 -16.85
N GLU A 236 19.71 15.32 -15.72
CA GLU A 236 18.38 15.28 -15.07
C GLU A 236 17.82 16.68 -14.81
N SER A 237 18.63 17.60 -14.27
CA SER A 237 18.19 18.96 -13.95
C SER A 237 17.86 19.77 -15.20
N THR A 238 18.63 19.60 -16.27
CA THR A 238 18.36 20.22 -17.58
C THR A 238 17.11 19.63 -18.21
N THR A 239 16.99 18.30 -18.22
CA THR A 239 15.81 17.57 -18.70
C THR A 239 14.55 18.05 -18.00
N GLU A 240 14.57 18.12 -16.67
CA GLU A 240 13.42 18.55 -15.88
C GLU A 240 13.04 20.02 -16.18
N CYS A 241 14.03 20.90 -16.32
CA CYS A 241 13.75 22.30 -16.66
C CYS A 241 13.03 22.42 -18.01
N TYR A 242 13.52 21.71 -19.03
CA TYR A 242 12.88 21.71 -20.34
C TYR A 242 11.54 20.98 -20.34
N ALA A 243 11.39 19.94 -19.52
CA ALA A 243 10.14 19.21 -19.35
C ALA A 243 9.02 20.10 -18.82
N LEU A 244 9.31 20.93 -17.82
CA LEU A 244 8.34 21.86 -17.25
C LEU A 244 7.89 22.91 -18.26
N GLN A 245 8.81 23.41 -19.09
CA GLN A 245 8.49 24.38 -20.14
C GLN A 245 7.65 23.77 -21.26
N THR A 246 8.13 22.67 -21.83
CA THR A 246 7.40 21.94 -22.88
C THR A 246 6.09 21.31 -22.38
N GLY A 247 6.00 21.05 -21.07
CA GLY A 247 4.83 20.55 -20.37
C GLY A 247 3.61 21.45 -20.49
N VAL A 248 3.79 22.75 -20.70
CA VAL A 248 2.67 23.69 -20.93
C VAL A 248 1.94 23.35 -22.24
N GLU A 249 2.70 23.25 -23.33
CA GLU A 249 2.14 22.95 -24.65
C GLU A 249 1.65 21.50 -24.74
N LEU A 250 2.36 20.56 -24.09
CA LEU A 250 1.88 19.19 -23.93
C LEU A 250 0.53 19.14 -23.20
N GLY A 251 0.40 19.84 -22.06
CA GLY A 251 -0.85 19.91 -21.31
C GLY A 251 -2.01 20.47 -22.14
N LYS A 252 -1.77 21.49 -22.95
CA LYS A 252 -2.77 22.04 -23.89
C LYS A 252 -3.25 21.00 -24.90
N ARG A 253 -2.32 20.26 -25.51
CA ARG A 253 -2.64 19.21 -26.51
C ARG A 253 -3.33 18.00 -25.90
N LEU A 254 -3.16 17.79 -24.59
CA LEU A 254 -3.90 16.79 -23.82
C LEU A 254 -5.24 17.33 -23.27
N GLY A 255 -5.63 18.57 -23.57
CA GLY A 255 -6.96 19.10 -23.29
C GLY A 255 -7.05 20.13 -22.17
N LEU A 256 -5.93 20.59 -21.61
CA LEU A 256 -5.94 21.72 -20.67
C LEU A 256 -6.11 23.06 -21.41
N SER A 257 -6.67 24.06 -20.72
CA SER A 257 -6.46 25.44 -21.14
C SER A 257 -5.01 25.85 -20.90
N GLU A 258 -4.51 26.79 -21.70
CA GLU A 258 -3.16 27.31 -21.57
C GLU A 258 -2.86 27.86 -20.17
N GLU A 259 -3.80 28.63 -19.60
CA GLU A 259 -3.67 29.15 -18.24
C GLU A 259 -3.57 28.03 -17.20
N ARG A 260 -4.35 26.96 -17.36
CA ARG A 260 -4.31 25.81 -16.45
C ARG A 260 -2.98 25.06 -16.57
N ALA A 261 -2.53 24.81 -17.81
CA ALA A 261 -1.26 24.14 -18.07
C ALA A 261 -0.08 24.92 -17.47
N ARG A 262 0.01 26.24 -17.74
CA ARG A 262 1.03 27.12 -17.13
C ARG A 262 0.98 27.09 -15.61
N ARG A 263 -0.20 27.16 -15.01
CA ARG A 263 -0.35 27.10 -13.54
C ARG A 263 0.16 25.77 -12.98
N LEU A 264 -0.10 24.65 -13.64
CA LEU A 264 0.38 23.34 -13.20
C LEU A 264 1.91 23.24 -13.32
N MET A 265 2.50 23.69 -14.43
CA MET A 265 3.95 23.62 -14.62
C MET A 265 4.71 24.58 -13.71
N ARG A 266 4.20 25.79 -13.45
CA ARG A 266 4.76 26.72 -12.44
C ARG A 266 4.74 26.14 -11.03
N ARG A 267 3.66 25.44 -10.69
CA ARG A 267 3.57 24.74 -9.41
C ARG A 267 4.60 23.63 -9.32
N ALA A 268 4.71 22.79 -10.36
CA ALA A 268 5.69 21.72 -10.41
C ALA A 268 7.13 22.28 -10.34
N LEU A 269 7.45 23.37 -11.04
CA LEU A 269 8.73 24.07 -10.94
C LEU A 269 9.05 24.48 -9.49
N THR A 270 8.08 25.07 -8.79
CA THR A 270 8.24 25.50 -7.40
C THR A 270 8.47 24.31 -6.47
N GLU A 271 7.71 23.22 -6.65
CA GLU A 271 7.86 21.98 -5.88
C GLU A 271 9.24 21.34 -6.14
N ASN A 272 9.69 21.35 -7.40
CA ASN A 272 10.92 20.72 -7.85
C ASN A 272 12.20 21.49 -7.48
N ALA A 273 12.09 22.79 -7.23
CA ALA A 273 13.17 23.61 -6.68
C ALA A 273 13.37 23.41 -5.16
N GLY A 274 12.41 22.76 -4.48
CA GLY A 274 12.40 22.61 -3.03
C GLY A 274 13.42 21.60 -2.48
N PRO A 275 13.84 21.77 -1.21
CA PRO A 275 14.65 20.76 -0.52
C PRO A 275 13.83 19.47 -0.33
N GLY A 276 14.42 18.32 -0.69
CA GLY A 276 13.76 17.01 -0.55
C GLY A 276 13.20 16.42 -1.85
N THR A 277 13.18 17.19 -2.95
CA THR A 277 12.89 16.65 -4.28
C THR A 277 13.94 15.62 -4.67
N SER A 278 13.50 14.51 -5.28
CA SER A 278 14.41 13.47 -5.76
C SER A 278 15.32 14.04 -6.85
N PHE A 279 16.50 13.44 -7.05
CA PHE A 279 17.54 14.02 -7.91
C PHE A 279 17.06 14.16 -9.37
N GLU A 280 16.25 13.21 -9.82
CA GLU A 280 15.72 13.10 -11.18
C GLU A 280 14.82 14.29 -11.54
N TYR A 281 14.06 14.82 -10.57
CA TYR A 281 13.14 15.95 -10.81
C TYR A 281 13.64 17.26 -10.22
N ARG A 282 14.90 17.35 -9.79
CA ARG A 282 15.40 18.57 -9.17
C ARG A 282 15.83 19.56 -10.25
N VAL A 283 15.26 20.77 -10.19
CA VAL A 283 15.71 21.88 -11.05
C VAL A 283 16.86 22.64 -10.40
N GLY A 284 17.84 23.03 -11.23
CA GLY A 284 18.97 23.87 -10.81
C GLY A 284 18.69 25.37 -10.97
N PRO A 285 19.59 26.24 -10.47
CA PRO A 285 19.41 27.71 -10.52
C PRO A 285 19.41 28.29 -11.95
N ALA A 286 19.96 27.57 -12.93
CA ALA A 286 19.91 27.97 -14.34
C ALA A 286 18.50 27.83 -14.96
N CYS A 287 17.58 27.16 -14.27
CA CYS A 287 16.19 27.00 -14.70
C CYS A 287 15.35 28.21 -14.26
N SER A 288 15.46 29.31 -14.99
CA SER A 288 14.73 30.55 -14.73
C SER A 288 14.37 31.25 -16.04
N ALA A 289 13.35 32.12 -16.00
CA ALA A 289 13.00 32.99 -17.12
C ALA A 289 14.20 33.83 -17.57
N GLY A 290 14.50 33.81 -18.88
CA GLY A 290 15.67 34.45 -19.49
C GLY A 290 17.02 33.83 -19.09
N GLY A 291 17.00 32.70 -18.39
CA GLY A 291 18.21 31.96 -17.98
C GLY A 291 18.78 31.10 -19.11
N GLU A 292 19.92 30.45 -18.85
CA GLU A 292 20.61 29.59 -19.82
C GLU A 292 19.77 28.39 -20.29
N LEU A 293 18.80 27.95 -19.46
CA LEU A 293 17.91 26.83 -19.76
C LEU A 293 16.50 27.27 -20.20
N ASP A 294 16.27 28.56 -20.43
CA ASP A 294 15.02 29.03 -21.02
C ASP A 294 15.00 28.65 -22.51
N LEU A 295 13.99 27.91 -22.94
CA LEU A 295 13.81 27.51 -24.34
C LEU A 295 13.36 28.68 -25.22
N ASN A 296 12.77 29.72 -24.63
CA ASN A 296 12.28 30.90 -25.33
C ASN A 296 12.68 32.19 -24.57
N PRO A 297 14.00 32.48 -24.43
CA PRO A 297 14.49 33.59 -23.60
C PRO A 297 14.08 34.98 -24.12
N GLU A 298 13.61 35.05 -25.36
CA GLU A 298 13.11 36.28 -26.00
C GLU A 298 11.66 36.61 -25.59
N THR A 299 10.97 35.73 -24.84
CA THR A 299 9.57 35.90 -24.43
C THR A 299 9.40 35.74 -22.91
N ASP A 300 8.29 36.26 -22.36
CA ASP A 300 7.93 36.08 -20.95
C ASP A 300 7.19 34.75 -20.69
N GLU A 301 7.32 33.75 -21.56
CA GLU A 301 6.47 32.55 -21.56
C GLU A 301 6.86 31.47 -20.55
N PHE A 302 7.93 31.67 -19.78
CA PHE A 302 8.48 30.70 -18.83
C PHE A 302 7.57 30.36 -17.60
N PRO A 303 7.69 29.14 -17.05
CA PRO A 303 8.14 27.94 -17.76
C PRO A 303 7.15 27.63 -18.89
#